data_AF-A0A383CJ03-F1
#
_entry.id   AF-A0A383CJ03-F1
#
_cell.length_a   1.000
_cell.length_b   1.000
_cell.length_c   1.000
_cell.angle_alpha   90.00
_cell.angle_beta   90.00
_cell.angle_gamma   90.00
#
_symmetry.space_group_name_H-M   'P 1'
#
loop_
_entity.id
_entity.type
_entity.pdbx_description
1 polymer ?
#
loop_
_entity_poly.entity_id
_entity_poly.type
_entity_poly.pdbx_seq_one_letter_code
_entity_poly.pdbx_strand_id
1 'polypeptide(L)'
;MDGRLTYPGVEYIPIADATAEHPRNDSASIVEFDNGELFVVWIEMHASEWSGHDQAPSSIASMRSYDGGSSWAEYRIEVSPAENDRSIYNPSLILLPCGDLLFFYLRYHHLVWNEPLEASGYIKRSTDGGRTWSEPVAIWDYEPYGCANHTFALLTNGRLVKSCEHVPVWGAYPKCVSSSGCFVSDDRGVTWQRPANFVSLPLRGTMENHIAETNS
;
A
#
# COMPACT_ATOMS: atom_id res chain seq x y z
N MET A 1 -3.59 -28.49 -2.91
CA MET A 1 -4.83 -28.00 -3.53
C MET A 1 -4.95 -26.55 -3.10
N ASP A 2 -4.77 -25.61 -4.02
CA ASP A 2 -4.67 -24.17 -3.74
C ASP A 2 -6.02 -23.49 -3.45
N GLY A 3 -7.13 -24.23 -3.48
CA GLY A 3 -8.47 -23.76 -3.11
C GLY A 3 -9.05 -22.71 -4.06
N ARG A 4 -8.40 -22.44 -5.20
CA ARG A 4 -8.85 -21.41 -6.15
C ARG A 4 -10.09 -21.90 -6.90
N LEU A 5 -11.16 -21.13 -6.81
CA LEU A 5 -12.29 -21.25 -7.74
C LEU A 5 -11.82 -20.73 -9.10
N THR A 6 -11.85 -21.59 -10.11
CA THR A 6 -11.57 -21.19 -11.50
C THR A 6 -12.87 -20.91 -12.23
N TYR A 7 -12.91 -19.80 -12.96
CA TYR A 7 -14.06 -19.40 -13.77
C TYR A 7 -13.78 -19.62 -15.26
N PRO A 8 -14.73 -20.22 -16.03
CA PRO A 8 -14.57 -20.35 -17.48
C PRO A 8 -14.33 -18.99 -18.15
N GLY A 9 -13.31 -18.91 -19.01
CA GLY A 9 -12.93 -17.68 -19.71
C GLY A 9 -12.09 -16.71 -18.89
N VAL A 10 -11.71 -17.04 -17.65
CA VAL A 10 -10.75 -16.28 -16.86
C VAL A 10 -9.41 -17.01 -16.87
N GLU A 11 -8.36 -16.30 -17.30
CA GLU A 11 -6.98 -16.75 -17.18
C GLU A 11 -6.38 -16.26 -15.86
N TYR A 12 -5.65 -17.13 -15.17
CA TYR A 12 -5.03 -16.83 -13.89
C TYR A 12 -3.52 -16.89 -14.04
N ILE A 13 -2.87 -15.74 -13.90
CA ILE A 13 -1.43 -15.60 -14.09
C ILE A 13 -0.82 -15.14 -12.77
N PRO A 14 -0.01 -15.97 -12.10
CA PRO A 14 0.64 -15.58 -10.87
C PRO A 14 1.72 -14.54 -11.15
N ILE A 15 1.76 -13.49 -10.33
CA ILE A 15 2.84 -12.50 -10.35
C ILE A 15 4.05 -13.04 -9.57
N ALA A 16 3.80 -13.58 -8.38
CA ALA A 16 4.83 -14.18 -7.53
C ALA A 16 4.25 -15.37 -6.72
N ASP A 17 4.91 -16.52 -6.82
CA ASP A 17 4.60 -17.70 -6.01
C ASP A 17 5.24 -17.62 -4.63
N ALA A 18 4.63 -18.27 -3.64
CA ALA A 18 5.26 -18.42 -2.33
C ALA A 18 6.51 -19.31 -2.44
N THR A 19 7.59 -18.89 -1.81
CA THR A 19 8.87 -19.63 -1.77
C THR A 19 9.33 -19.84 -0.34
N ALA A 20 10.44 -20.58 -0.15
CA ALA A 20 11.04 -20.73 1.16
C ALA A 20 11.59 -19.40 1.71
N GLU A 21 11.99 -18.47 0.84
CA GLU A 21 12.49 -17.14 1.21
C GLU A 21 11.35 -16.14 1.37
N HIS A 22 10.30 -16.29 0.56
CA HIS A 22 9.11 -15.45 0.55
C HIS A 22 7.85 -16.28 0.76
N PRO A 23 7.55 -16.71 1.99
CA PRO A 23 6.44 -17.62 2.28
C PRO A 23 5.06 -17.01 2.01
N ARG A 24 4.96 -15.67 1.89
CA ARG A 24 3.75 -14.96 1.51
C ARG A 24 4.10 -13.77 0.62
N ASN A 25 3.49 -13.73 -0.55
CA ASN A 25 3.33 -12.50 -1.34
C ASN A 25 1.92 -11.99 -1.07
N ASP A 26 1.80 -10.72 -0.73
CA ASP A 26 0.54 -10.11 -0.33
C ASP A 26 0.32 -8.80 -1.05
N SER A 27 -0.94 -8.41 -1.17
CA SER A 27 -1.38 -7.03 -1.38
C SER A 27 -0.63 -6.24 -2.45
N ALA A 28 -1.20 -6.24 -3.66
CA ALA A 28 -0.62 -5.55 -4.81
C ALA A 28 -1.30 -4.20 -5.11
N SER A 29 -0.56 -3.32 -5.78
CA SER A 29 -1.11 -2.14 -6.47
C SER A 29 -0.52 -2.11 -7.88
N ILE A 30 -1.37 -1.78 -8.86
CA ILE A 30 -1.01 -1.85 -10.28
C ILE A 30 -1.49 -0.59 -10.99
N VAL A 31 -0.70 -0.12 -11.95
CA VAL A 31 -1.09 0.93 -12.90
C VAL A 31 -0.85 0.44 -14.32
N GLU A 32 -1.68 0.95 -15.25
CA GLU A 32 -1.51 0.80 -16.68
C GLU A 32 -1.09 2.16 -17.25
N PHE A 33 -0.04 2.17 -18.06
CA PHE A 33 0.40 3.37 -18.78
C PHE A 33 -0.27 3.46 -20.16
N ASP A 34 -0.23 4.64 -20.79
CA ASP A 34 -0.89 4.90 -22.08
C ASP A 34 -0.42 3.98 -23.23
N ASN A 35 0.77 3.39 -23.12
CA ASN A 35 1.32 2.43 -24.08
C ASN A 35 0.87 0.97 -23.84
N GLY A 36 0.01 0.72 -22.84
CA GLY A 36 -0.45 -0.61 -22.42
C GLY A 36 0.53 -1.38 -21.54
N GLU A 37 1.65 -0.77 -21.14
CA GLU A 37 2.57 -1.35 -20.17
C GLU A 37 1.90 -1.35 -18.77
N LEU A 38 1.96 -2.48 -18.09
CA LEU A 38 1.52 -2.61 -16.70
C LEU A 38 2.73 -2.55 -15.77
N PHE A 39 2.61 -1.79 -14.68
CA PHE A 39 3.58 -1.79 -13.60
C PHE A 39 2.87 -2.13 -12.30
N VAL A 40 3.32 -3.23 -11.68
CA VAL A 40 2.77 -3.75 -10.43
C VAL A 40 3.81 -3.68 -9.34
N VAL A 41 3.36 -3.36 -8.14
CA VAL A 41 4.11 -3.50 -6.89
C VAL A 41 3.34 -4.41 -5.94
N TRP A 42 4.03 -5.19 -5.12
CA TRP A 42 3.42 -6.06 -4.11
C TRP A 42 4.33 -6.20 -2.88
N ILE A 43 3.76 -6.68 -1.78
CA ILE A 43 4.51 -6.96 -0.56
C ILE A 43 5.11 -8.36 -0.63
N GLU A 44 6.42 -8.46 -0.46
CA GLU A 44 7.13 -9.73 -0.24
C GLU A 44 7.38 -9.89 1.25
N MET A 45 6.68 -10.83 1.90
CA MET A 45 7.00 -11.21 3.28
C MET A 45 8.23 -12.09 3.29
N HIS A 46 9.20 -11.78 4.14
CA HIS A 46 10.42 -12.56 4.25
C HIS A 46 10.24 -13.68 5.28
N ALA A 47 10.84 -14.82 4.97
CA ALA A 47 10.95 -15.92 5.91
C ALA A 47 11.64 -15.46 7.20
N SER A 48 10.99 -15.78 8.31
CA SER A 48 11.42 -15.43 9.65
C SER A 48 10.75 -16.39 10.64
N GLU A 49 11.03 -16.25 11.93
CA GLU A 49 10.29 -16.96 12.98
C GLU A 49 8.76 -16.79 12.86
N TRP A 50 8.29 -15.70 12.24
CA TRP A 50 6.87 -15.42 12.02
C TRP A 50 6.29 -16.03 10.75
N SER A 51 7.03 -16.87 10.01
CA SER A 51 6.50 -17.68 8.89
C SER A 51 5.68 -16.90 7.84
N GLY A 52 5.94 -15.59 7.69
CA GLY A 52 5.22 -14.71 6.77
C GLY A 52 3.97 -14.02 7.34
N HIS A 53 3.66 -14.14 8.64
CA HIS A 53 2.59 -13.38 9.32
C HIS A 53 2.80 -11.86 9.24
N ASP A 54 1.82 -11.07 9.69
CA ASP A 54 1.83 -9.62 9.49
C ASP A 54 3.02 -8.89 10.15
N GLN A 55 3.62 -9.53 11.15
CA GLN A 55 4.81 -9.04 11.84
C GLN A 55 6.12 -9.45 11.14
N ALA A 56 6.09 -10.29 10.11
CA ALA A 56 7.30 -10.70 9.42
C ALA A 56 7.98 -9.48 8.75
N PRO A 57 9.32 -9.43 8.69
CA PRO A 57 10.00 -8.46 7.84
C PRO A 57 9.49 -8.57 6.40
N SER A 58 9.43 -7.44 5.70
CA SER A 58 8.90 -7.40 4.33
C SER A 58 9.55 -6.31 3.51
N SER A 59 9.52 -6.48 2.20
CA SER A 59 9.89 -5.48 1.20
C SER A 59 8.73 -5.24 0.25
N ILE A 60 8.79 -4.16 -0.54
CA ILE A 60 7.92 -4.00 -1.70
C ILE A 60 8.73 -4.27 -2.96
N ALA A 61 8.30 -5.28 -3.71
CA ALA A 61 8.86 -5.64 -5.01
C ALA A 61 7.98 -5.12 -6.14
N SER A 62 8.52 -5.17 -7.35
CA SER A 62 7.84 -4.74 -8.57
C SER A 62 8.23 -5.59 -9.77
N MET A 63 7.35 -5.60 -10.76
CA MET A 63 7.55 -6.17 -12.08
C MET A 63 6.75 -5.37 -13.11
N ARG A 64 7.05 -5.64 -14.38
CA ARG A 64 6.40 -5.02 -15.53
C ARG A 64 5.82 -6.09 -16.44
N SER A 65 4.71 -5.76 -17.08
CA SER A 65 4.17 -6.55 -18.19
C SER A 65 4.03 -5.66 -19.42
N TYR A 66 4.39 -6.24 -20.57
CA TYR A 66 4.32 -5.60 -21.88
C TYR A 66 3.29 -6.27 -22.80
N ASP A 67 2.53 -7.23 -22.25
CA ASP A 67 1.62 -8.11 -22.98
C ASP A 67 0.27 -8.26 -22.25
N GLY A 68 -0.16 -7.20 -21.56
CA GLY A 68 -1.48 -7.15 -20.92
C GLY A 68 -1.61 -8.04 -19.67
N GLY A 69 -0.50 -8.35 -19.01
CA GLY A 69 -0.45 -9.18 -17.81
C GLY A 69 -0.20 -10.67 -18.10
N SER A 70 0.04 -11.05 -19.36
CA SER A 70 0.31 -12.43 -19.76
C SER A 70 1.66 -12.94 -19.29
N SER A 71 2.66 -12.07 -19.19
CA SER A 71 3.96 -12.35 -18.60
C SER A 71 4.50 -11.14 -17.83
N TRP A 72 5.39 -11.43 -16.87
CA TRP A 72 5.99 -10.45 -15.97
C TRP A 72 7.51 -10.52 -16.02
N ALA A 73 8.16 -9.35 -16.08
CA ALA A 73 9.60 -9.21 -16.20
C ALA A 73 10.13 -8.07 -15.31
N GLU A 74 11.45 -7.91 -15.29
CA GLU A 74 12.15 -6.80 -14.62
C GLU A 74 11.87 -6.70 -13.11
N TYR A 75 11.93 -7.86 -12.43
CA TYR A 75 11.86 -7.92 -10.98
C TYR A 75 12.81 -6.91 -10.33
N ARG A 76 12.27 -6.08 -9.42
CA ARG A 76 13.05 -5.10 -8.66
C ARG A 76 12.44 -4.85 -7.29
N ILE A 77 13.29 -4.80 -6.26
CA ILE A 77 12.91 -4.29 -4.93
C ILE A 77 12.85 -2.76 -4.96
N GLU A 78 11.68 -2.20 -4.68
CA GLU A 78 11.43 -0.75 -4.66
C GLU A 78 11.63 -0.12 -3.30
N VAL A 79 11.33 -0.89 -2.25
CA VAL A 79 11.43 -0.46 -0.86
C VAL A 79 11.90 -1.64 -0.02
N SER A 80 12.99 -1.42 0.71
CA SER A 80 13.45 -2.28 1.79
C SER A 80 13.24 -1.57 3.15
N PRO A 81 13.12 -2.32 4.25
CA PRO A 81 13.10 -1.76 5.59
C PRO A 81 14.41 -1.02 5.88
N ALA A 82 14.30 0.15 6.49
CA ALA A 82 15.44 0.86 7.07
C ALA A 82 15.86 0.22 8.42
N GLU A 83 16.96 0.69 8.98
CA GLU A 83 17.38 0.30 10.32
C GLU A 83 16.27 0.66 11.33
N ASN A 84 15.86 -0.31 12.14
CA ASN A 84 14.75 -0.26 13.11
C ASN A 84 13.32 -0.30 12.53
N ASP A 85 13.15 -0.30 11.20
CA ASP A 85 11.84 -0.62 10.64
C ASP A 85 11.51 -2.09 10.93
N ARG A 86 10.29 -2.34 11.41
CA ARG A 86 9.77 -3.70 11.61
C ARG A 86 9.41 -4.38 10.29
N SER A 87 8.75 -3.64 9.40
CA SER A 87 8.25 -4.12 8.11
C SER A 87 7.81 -2.97 7.19
N ILE A 88 7.72 -3.26 5.89
CA ILE A 88 7.22 -2.35 4.85
C ILE A 88 5.86 -2.86 4.34
N TYR A 89 4.86 -1.99 4.30
CA TYR A 89 3.48 -2.39 4.01
C TYR A 89 2.75 -1.42 3.08
N ASN A 90 1.57 -1.85 2.66
CA ASN A 90 0.53 -0.99 2.11
C ASN A 90 0.93 -0.18 0.87
N PRO A 91 1.49 -0.84 -0.16
CA PRO A 91 1.76 -0.17 -1.42
C PRO A 91 0.48 0.42 -2.01
N SER A 92 0.58 1.64 -2.51
CA SER A 92 -0.45 2.25 -3.34
C SER A 92 0.20 3.08 -4.42
N LEU A 93 -0.10 2.77 -5.67
CA LEU A 93 0.30 3.54 -6.83
C LEU A 93 -0.86 4.44 -7.28
N ILE A 94 -0.52 5.58 -7.90
CA ILE A 94 -1.47 6.36 -8.69
C ILE A 94 -0.75 7.10 -9.81
N LEU A 95 -1.23 6.93 -11.04
CA LEU A 95 -0.76 7.67 -12.21
C LEU A 95 -1.53 8.99 -12.32
N LEU A 96 -0.81 10.11 -12.33
CA LEU A 96 -1.39 11.43 -12.46
C LEU A 96 -1.58 11.81 -13.95
N PRO A 97 -2.51 12.72 -14.28
CA PRO A 97 -2.73 13.16 -15.67
C PRO A 97 -1.51 13.79 -16.35
N CYS A 98 -0.51 14.23 -15.59
CA CYS A 98 0.74 14.75 -16.13
C CYS A 98 1.78 13.68 -16.46
N GLY A 99 1.47 12.39 -16.24
CA GLY A 99 2.38 11.26 -16.45
C GLY A 99 3.23 10.90 -15.23
N ASP A 100 3.18 11.70 -14.17
CA ASP A 100 3.88 11.40 -12.92
C ASP A 100 3.22 10.20 -12.22
N LEU A 101 4.03 9.29 -11.72
CA LEU A 101 3.59 8.17 -10.89
C LEU A 101 3.92 8.48 -9.44
N LEU A 102 2.91 8.44 -8.56
CA LEU A 102 3.10 8.49 -7.12
C LEU A 102 3.04 7.07 -6.55
N PHE A 103 3.95 6.80 -5.61
CA PHE A 103 4.04 5.53 -4.91
C PHE A 103 4.07 5.76 -3.40
N PHE A 104 3.02 5.34 -2.72
CA PHE A 104 2.92 5.34 -1.27
C PHE A 104 3.28 3.98 -0.68
N TYR A 105 3.92 4.00 0.50
CA TYR A 105 4.11 2.84 1.34
C TYR A 105 4.16 3.22 2.82
N LEU A 106 3.92 2.25 3.68
CA LEU A 106 4.09 2.34 5.12
C LEU A 106 5.42 1.74 5.57
N ARG A 107 6.02 2.38 6.58
CA ARG A 107 7.01 1.78 7.46
C ARG A 107 6.38 1.58 8.82
N TYR A 108 6.31 0.33 9.28
CA TYR A 108 5.97 0.07 10.68
C TYR A 108 7.26 0.12 11.49
N HIS A 109 7.31 1.00 12.48
CA HIS A 109 8.42 1.13 13.43
C HIS A 109 8.15 0.26 14.66
N HIS A 110 6.89 0.25 15.12
CA HIS A 110 6.45 -0.55 16.25
C HIS A 110 5.12 -1.25 15.94
N LEU A 111 5.15 -2.59 15.83
CA LEU A 111 4.01 -3.44 15.50
C LEU A 111 3.91 -4.62 16.47
N VAL A 112 3.64 -4.31 17.74
CA VAL A 112 3.57 -5.28 18.84
C VAL A 112 2.15 -5.39 19.38
N TRP A 113 1.70 -6.63 19.59
CA TRP A 113 0.31 -6.92 19.94
C TRP A 113 -0.08 -6.33 21.30
N ASN A 114 -1.16 -5.55 21.33
CA ASN A 114 -1.66 -4.77 22.46
C ASN A 114 -0.76 -3.62 22.93
N GLU A 115 0.11 -3.10 22.07
CA GLU A 115 0.97 -1.95 22.34
C GLU A 115 0.70 -0.78 21.37
N PRO A 116 1.17 0.45 21.68
CA PRO A 116 1.01 1.60 20.79
C PRO A 116 1.58 1.33 19.39
N LEU A 117 0.81 1.65 18.35
CA LEU A 117 1.28 1.56 16.98
C LEU A 117 2.19 2.76 16.67
N GLU A 118 3.34 2.52 16.07
CA GLU A 118 4.17 3.58 15.48
C GLU A 118 4.44 3.25 14.02
N ALA A 119 3.98 4.12 13.12
CA ALA A 119 4.14 3.96 11.69
C ALA A 119 4.41 5.31 11.01
N SER A 120 5.02 5.24 9.84
CA SER A 120 5.26 6.40 8.98
C SER A 120 4.80 6.11 7.56
N GLY A 121 4.09 7.05 6.96
CA GLY A 121 3.61 6.97 5.59
C GLY A 121 4.50 7.80 4.68
N TYR A 122 5.07 7.16 3.66
CA TYR A 122 5.99 7.81 2.72
C TYR A 122 5.42 7.82 1.31
N ILE A 123 5.77 8.85 0.54
CA ILE A 123 5.55 8.92 -0.90
C ILE A 123 6.88 9.06 -1.62
N LYS A 124 7.03 8.33 -2.72
CA LYS A 124 8.01 8.56 -3.78
C LYS A 124 7.29 9.03 -5.04
N ARG A 125 7.95 9.88 -5.83
CA ARG A 125 7.46 10.31 -7.14
C ARG A 125 8.40 9.77 -8.23
N SER A 126 7.82 9.38 -9.35
CA SER A 126 8.56 9.10 -10.57
C SER A 126 8.00 9.91 -11.73
N THR A 127 8.90 10.40 -12.59
CA THR A 127 8.57 11.09 -13.85
C THR A 127 8.94 10.25 -15.07
N ASP A 128 9.35 8.99 -14.88
CA ASP A 128 9.83 8.06 -15.92
C ASP A 128 9.12 6.70 -15.88
N GLY A 129 7.89 6.69 -15.34
CA GLY A 129 7.04 5.52 -15.23
C GLY A 129 7.45 4.55 -14.12
N GLY A 130 8.12 5.02 -13.07
CA GLY A 130 8.65 4.17 -12.00
C GLY A 130 9.89 3.41 -12.44
N ARG A 131 10.79 4.01 -13.22
CA ARG A 131 12.15 3.48 -13.46
C ARG A 131 13.12 4.06 -12.43
N THR A 132 12.93 5.32 -12.08
CA THR A 132 13.59 5.98 -10.96
C THR A 132 12.56 6.63 -10.05
N TRP A 133 12.96 6.85 -8.80
CA TRP A 133 12.13 7.47 -7.77
C TRP A 133 12.85 8.67 -7.15
N SER A 134 12.10 9.69 -6.78
CA SER A 134 12.58 10.74 -5.89
C SER A 134 12.96 10.19 -4.52
N GLU A 135 13.67 11.00 -3.73
CA GLU A 135 13.75 10.76 -2.29
C GLU A 135 12.34 10.66 -1.67
N PRO A 136 12.16 9.79 -0.66
CA PRO A 136 10.86 9.60 -0.04
C PRO A 136 10.50 10.80 0.85
N VAL A 137 9.26 11.24 0.77
CA VAL A 137 8.70 12.32 1.60
C VAL A 137 7.64 11.74 2.53
N ALA A 138 7.76 12.02 3.83
CA ALA A 138 6.78 11.58 4.82
C ALA A 138 5.48 12.41 4.71
N ILE A 139 4.33 11.74 4.65
CA ILE A 139 3.01 12.32 4.86
C ILE A 139 2.76 12.46 6.38
N TRP A 140 3.24 11.48 7.15
CA TRP A 140 3.30 11.48 8.62
C TRP A 140 4.49 10.64 9.07
N ASP A 141 4.93 10.86 10.30
CA ASP A 141 6.14 10.24 10.85
C ASP A 141 5.90 9.83 12.31
N TYR A 142 6.18 8.57 12.64
CA TYR A 142 5.98 7.94 13.96
C TYR A 142 4.60 8.21 14.59
N GLU A 143 3.54 8.06 13.79
CA GLU A 143 2.16 8.27 14.22
C GLU A 143 1.34 6.97 14.11
N PRO A 144 0.26 6.82 14.90
CA PRO A 144 -0.54 5.60 14.95
C PRO A 144 -1.52 5.51 13.76
N TYR A 145 -1.00 5.62 12.54
CA TYR A 145 -1.79 5.49 11.32
C TYR A 145 -1.47 4.19 10.57
N GLY A 146 -2.51 3.44 10.26
CA GLY A 146 -2.53 2.37 9.27
C GLY A 146 -3.23 2.82 7.98
N CYS A 147 -3.25 1.95 6.99
CA CYS A 147 -3.92 2.17 5.70
C CYS A 147 -4.42 0.83 5.16
N ALA A 148 -5.37 0.84 4.23
CA ALA A 148 -5.53 -0.30 3.32
C ALA A 148 -4.61 -0.14 2.10
N ASN A 149 -4.31 -1.28 1.46
CA ASN A 149 -3.57 -1.36 0.20
C ASN A 149 -4.35 -0.71 -0.95
N HIS A 150 -3.64 -0.11 -1.92
CA HIS A 150 -4.25 0.44 -3.14
C HIS A 150 -5.47 1.36 -2.90
N THR A 151 -5.22 2.44 -2.15
CA THR A 151 -6.27 3.37 -1.65
C THR A 151 -6.07 4.83 -2.04
N PHE A 152 -5.14 5.12 -2.96
CA PHE A 152 -5.11 6.43 -3.59
C PHE A 152 -6.34 6.63 -4.47
N ALA A 153 -6.93 7.82 -4.37
CA ALA A 153 -7.95 8.29 -5.30
C ALA A 153 -7.56 9.69 -5.80
N LEU A 154 -7.66 9.90 -7.10
CA LEU A 154 -7.63 11.22 -7.72
C LEU A 154 -9.08 11.60 -8.03
N LEU A 155 -9.56 12.66 -7.38
CA LEU A 155 -10.91 13.18 -7.61
C LEU A 155 -10.96 13.98 -8.91
N THR A 156 -12.16 14.11 -9.47
CA THR A 156 -12.44 14.87 -10.70
C THR A 156 -11.95 16.32 -10.65
N ASN A 157 -11.90 16.92 -9.47
CA ASN A 157 -11.40 18.29 -9.26
C ASN A 157 -9.86 18.38 -9.15
N GLY A 158 -9.14 17.25 -9.26
CA GLY A 158 -7.69 17.17 -9.18
C GLY A 158 -7.11 16.96 -7.77
N ARG A 159 -7.96 16.89 -6.73
CA ARG A 159 -7.52 16.56 -5.37
C ARG A 159 -7.13 15.10 -5.28
N LEU A 160 -5.97 14.84 -4.70
CA LEU A 160 -5.56 13.51 -4.27
C LEU A 160 -6.10 13.22 -2.87
N VAL A 161 -6.56 11.99 -2.68
CA VAL A 161 -7.05 11.49 -1.41
C VAL A 161 -6.31 10.19 -1.11
N LYS A 162 -5.73 10.10 0.08
CA LYS A 162 -5.17 8.88 0.63
C LYS A 162 -5.95 8.50 1.88
N SER A 163 -6.68 7.40 1.81
CA SER A 163 -7.38 6.88 2.97
C SER A 163 -6.38 6.48 4.06
N CYS A 164 -6.78 6.69 5.32
CA CYS A 164 -6.00 6.25 6.47
C CYS A 164 -6.91 5.76 7.59
N GLU A 165 -6.35 4.91 8.42
CA GLU A 165 -6.93 4.40 9.65
C GLU A 165 -6.11 4.91 10.83
N HIS A 166 -6.73 5.57 11.81
CA HIS A 166 -6.09 5.91 13.07
C HIS A 166 -6.27 4.75 14.05
N VAL A 167 -5.17 4.13 14.49
CA VAL A 167 -5.12 2.92 15.32
C VAL A 167 -4.14 3.15 16.49
N PRO A 168 -4.57 3.76 17.61
CA PRO A 168 -3.67 4.07 18.73
C PRO A 168 -2.94 2.86 19.30
N VAL A 169 -3.59 1.71 19.34
CA VAL A 169 -3.04 0.44 19.87
C VAL A 169 -3.33 -0.65 18.85
N TRP A 170 -2.29 -1.35 18.41
CA TRP A 170 -2.45 -2.49 17.51
C TRP A 170 -2.81 -3.75 18.30
N GLY A 171 -3.71 -4.58 17.78
CA GLY A 171 -4.17 -5.80 18.46
C GLY A 171 -5.64 -6.09 18.22
N ALA A 172 -6.36 -6.50 19.26
CA ALA A 172 -7.79 -6.82 19.18
C ALA A 172 -8.65 -5.94 20.10
N TYR A 173 -9.96 -5.89 19.79
CA TYR A 173 -10.96 -5.29 20.66
C TYR A 173 -10.93 -5.94 22.06
N PRO A 174 -11.08 -5.19 23.17
CA PRO A 174 -11.44 -3.77 23.23
C PRO A 174 -10.27 -2.79 23.23
N LYS A 175 -9.01 -3.26 23.20
CA LYS A 175 -7.84 -2.37 23.26
C LYS A 175 -7.55 -1.71 21.91
N CYS A 176 -7.65 -2.47 20.83
CA CYS A 176 -7.57 -1.96 19.47
C CYS A 176 -8.93 -1.43 19.06
N VAL A 177 -9.03 -0.13 18.88
CA VAL A 177 -10.17 0.58 18.28
C VAL A 177 -9.59 1.49 17.21
N SER A 178 -10.28 1.58 16.08
CA SER A 178 -9.82 2.35 14.94
C SER A 178 -10.88 3.28 14.37
N SER A 179 -10.40 4.31 13.69
CA SER A 179 -11.27 5.31 13.08
C SER A 179 -10.68 5.76 11.75
N SER A 180 -11.52 5.95 10.75
CA SER A 180 -11.09 6.19 9.38
C SER A 180 -11.14 7.67 9.02
N GLY A 181 -10.11 8.13 8.32
CA GLY A 181 -9.95 9.48 7.83
C GLY A 181 -9.29 9.49 6.46
N CYS A 182 -8.96 10.69 5.99
CA CYS A 182 -8.28 10.89 4.72
C CYS A 182 -7.21 11.97 4.85
N PHE A 183 -6.01 11.67 4.38
CA PHE A 183 -5.07 12.71 4.00
C PHE A 183 -5.43 13.21 2.62
N VAL A 184 -5.33 14.51 2.39
CA VAL A 184 -5.66 15.12 1.10
C VAL A 184 -4.53 16.01 0.60
N SER A 185 -4.37 16.07 -0.71
CA SER A 185 -3.42 16.95 -1.36
C SER A 185 -4.08 17.66 -2.55
N ASP A 186 -3.91 18.99 -2.58
CA ASP A 186 -4.42 19.87 -3.63
C ASP A 186 -3.30 20.34 -4.60
N ASP A 187 -2.07 19.86 -4.40
CA ASP A 187 -0.86 20.28 -5.14
C ASP A 187 -0.14 19.09 -5.79
N ARG A 188 -0.92 18.10 -6.24
CA ARG A 188 -0.42 16.87 -6.89
C ARG A 188 0.48 16.02 -5.99
N GLY A 189 0.26 16.02 -4.68
CA GLY A 189 0.95 15.16 -3.74
C GLY A 189 2.29 15.72 -3.27
N VAL A 190 2.52 17.03 -3.42
CA VAL A 190 3.72 17.71 -2.90
C VAL A 190 3.56 17.95 -1.40
N THR A 191 2.40 18.44 -0.98
CA THR A 191 2.04 18.59 0.44
C THR A 191 0.72 17.87 0.75
N TRP A 192 0.57 17.49 2.01
CA TRP A 192 -0.59 16.72 2.48
C TRP A 192 -1.19 17.36 3.72
N GLN A 193 -2.50 17.52 3.69
CA GLN A 193 -3.29 17.94 4.83
C GLN A 193 -3.77 16.71 5.59
N ARG A 194 -3.65 16.76 6.92
CA ARG A 194 -4.07 15.71 7.82
C ARG A 194 -5.60 15.58 7.86
N PRO A 195 -6.15 14.41 8.24
CA PRO A 195 -7.58 14.26 8.45
C PRO A 195 -8.08 15.27 9.50
N ALA A 196 -9.04 16.11 9.13
CA ALA A 196 -9.68 17.04 10.06
C ALA A 196 -10.68 16.35 10.99
N ASN A 197 -11.24 15.22 10.55
CA ASN A 197 -12.21 14.43 11.28
C ASN A 197 -11.99 12.95 10.98
N PHE A 198 -12.41 12.11 11.92
CA PHE A 198 -12.44 10.66 11.75
C PHE A 198 -13.87 10.13 11.90
N VAL A 199 -14.17 9.11 11.12
CA VAL A 199 -15.39 8.30 11.26
C VAL A 199 -15.07 7.10 12.13
N SER A 200 -15.94 6.77 13.08
CA SER A 200 -15.83 5.56 13.90
C SER A 200 -17.20 4.90 14.00
N LEU A 201 -17.21 3.58 14.02
CA LEU A 201 -18.41 2.74 14.25
C LEU A 201 -18.29 2.01 15.61
N PRO A 202 -19.34 1.32 16.09
CA PRO A 202 -19.25 0.49 17.29
C PRO A 202 -18.19 -0.63 17.20
N LEU A 203 -17.93 -1.30 18.32
CA LEU A 203 -16.93 -2.38 18.45
C LEU A 203 -15.51 -1.87 18.15
N ARG A 204 -14.82 -2.51 17.19
CA ARG A 204 -13.45 -2.15 16.81
C ARG A 204 -13.37 -0.86 15.99
N GLY A 205 -14.49 -0.27 15.58
CA GLY A 205 -14.50 0.95 14.79
C GLY A 205 -14.49 0.69 13.29
N THR A 206 -13.67 1.43 12.54
CA THR A 206 -13.57 1.31 11.07
C THR A 206 -12.14 1.01 10.65
N MET A 207 -11.94 -0.13 9.98
CA MET A 207 -10.65 -0.60 9.52
C MET A 207 -10.54 -0.57 8.00
N GLU A 208 -9.32 -0.46 7.48
CA GLU A 208 -9.00 -0.75 6.07
C GLU A 208 -9.94 -0.08 5.06
N ASN A 209 -10.16 1.23 5.21
CA ASN A 209 -11.16 1.95 4.44
C ASN A 209 -10.70 2.26 3.00
N HIS A 210 -11.65 2.14 2.07
CA HIS A 210 -11.54 2.59 0.68
C HIS A 210 -12.45 3.79 0.42
N ILE A 211 -12.10 4.59 -0.59
CA ILE A 211 -12.80 5.80 -0.97
C ILE A 211 -13.07 5.74 -2.47
N ALA A 212 -14.28 6.15 -2.87
CA ALA A 212 -14.64 6.35 -4.25
C ALA A 212 -15.41 7.67 -4.38
N GLU A 213 -15.17 8.39 -5.48
CA GLU A 213 -15.98 9.54 -5.85
C GLU A 213 -17.26 9.05 -6.53
N THR A 214 -18.43 9.48 -6.04
CA THR A 214 -19.69 9.19 -6.70
C THR A 214 -20.13 10.41 -7.50
N ASN A 215 -20.61 10.18 -8.73
CA ASN A 215 -21.24 11.24 -9.50
C ASN A 215 -22.51 11.68 -8.77
N SER A 216 -22.54 12.94 -8.33
CA SER A 216 -23.76 13.62 -7.87
C SER A 216 -24.24 14.60 -8.92
#